data_AF-A0A350C6V4-F1
#
_entry.id   AF-A0A350C6V4-F1
#
_cell.length_a   1.000
_cell.length_b   1.000
_cell.length_c   1.000
_cell.angle_alpha   90.00
_cell.angle_beta   90.00
_cell.angle_gamma   90.00
#
_symmetry.space_group_name_H-M   'P 1'
#
loop_
_entity.id
_entity.type
_entity.pdbx_description
1 polymer ?
#
loop_
_entity_poly.entity_id
_entity_poly.type
_entity_poly.pdbx_seq_one_letter_code
_entity_poly.pdbx_strand_id
1 'polypeptide(L)'
;MVTKEAIRTWFMGLQDDICASLEILDGAGEFQEDLWQRDGGGGGRSRSISGRRIEKGGVNFSAVEGILPDKIKSKLQLDNGDFFATGVSIVLHPHNPHVPIIHMNVRYFEADGGKYWFGGGIDLTPHYVVDEDAQFFHQSLKDVCDASDESFYPKFKEWADNYFFIKHRGETRGVGGIFFDRLHSNTEKGKEHYWEFVQRVGEAFVPIYSNFVENYGKASFTEKEKEWQYHRRSRYVEFNLVWDAGTKFGLETGGRTES
;
A
#
# COMPACT_ATOMS: atom_id res chain seq x y z
N MET A 1 -7.56 -3.47 -24.89
CA MET A 1 -8.17 -3.14 -23.61
C MET A 1 -7.52 -3.98 -22.52
N VAL A 2 -7.09 -3.37 -21.43
CA VAL A 2 -6.49 -4.08 -20.28
C VAL A 2 -7.54 -4.96 -19.59
N THR A 3 -7.27 -6.27 -19.50
CA THR A 3 -8.18 -7.26 -18.87
C THR A 3 -7.85 -7.47 -17.40
N LYS A 4 -8.81 -8.03 -16.64
CA LYS A 4 -8.61 -8.37 -15.23
C LYS A 4 -7.51 -9.43 -15.01
N GLU A 5 -7.35 -10.37 -15.95
CA GLU A 5 -6.32 -11.40 -15.92
C GLU A 5 -4.92 -10.81 -16.14
N ALA A 6 -4.80 -9.82 -17.02
CA ALA A 6 -3.55 -9.10 -17.25
C ALA A 6 -3.16 -8.30 -15.99
N ILE A 7 -4.11 -7.58 -15.37
CA ILE A 7 -3.88 -6.84 -14.12
C ILE A 7 -3.47 -7.80 -12.99
N ARG A 8 -4.19 -8.92 -12.84
CA ARG A 8 -3.88 -9.96 -11.84
C ARG A 8 -2.46 -10.46 -11.99
N THR A 9 -2.08 -10.87 -13.21
CA THR A 9 -0.75 -11.41 -13.50
C THR A 9 0.33 -10.38 -13.22
N TRP A 10 0.10 -9.12 -13.57
CA TRP A 10 1.07 -8.06 -13.30
C TRP A 10 1.24 -7.80 -11.80
N PHE A 11 0.16 -7.74 -11.01
CA PHE A 11 0.27 -7.59 -9.56
C PHE A 11 0.97 -8.77 -8.88
N MET A 12 0.82 -9.98 -9.42
CA MET A 12 1.63 -11.12 -8.96
C MET A 12 3.11 -10.89 -9.25
N GLY A 13 3.45 -10.49 -10.47
CA GLY A 13 4.83 -10.14 -10.83
C GLY A 13 5.41 -9.03 -9.96
N LEU A 14 4.63 -7.96 -9.70
CA LEU A 14 5.04 -6.87 -8.81
C LEU A 14 5.41 -7.38 -7.41
N GLN A 15 4.59 -8.25 -6.81
CA GLN A 15 4.93 -8.84 -5.51
C GLN A 15 6.24 -9.65 -5.59
N ASP A 16 6.44 -10.42 -6.67
CA ASP A 16 7.65 -11.21 -6.87
C ASP A 16 8.89 -10.33 -6.94
N ASP A 17 8.86 -9.27 -7.77
CA ASP A 17 9.95 -8.32 -7.95
C ASP A 17 10.27 -7.53 -6.67
N ILE A 18 9.24 -7.09 -5.94
CA ILE A 18 9.42 -6.38 -4.67
C ILE A 18 10.04 -7.30 -3.61
N CYS A 19 9.54 -8.54 -3.47
CA CYS A 19 10.08 -9.48 -2.49
C CYS A 19 11.56 -9.77 -2.77
N ALA A 20 11.90 -10.09 -4.02
CA ALA A 20 13.29 -10.36 -4.41
C ALA A 20 14.21 -9.16 -4.14
N SER A 21 13.75 -7.95 -4.45
CA SER A 21 14.53 -6.73 -4.20
C SER A 21 14.74 -6.46 -2.70
N LEU A 22 13.70 -6.69 -1.88
CA LEU A 22 13.77 -6.49 -0.44
C LEU A 22 14.65 -7.54 0.26
N GLU A 23 14.70 -8.79 -0.20
CA GLU A 23 15.62 -9.81 0.32
C GLU A 23 17.07 -9.43 0.06
N ILE A 24 17.38 -8.93 -1.15
CA ILE A 24 18.70 -8.40 -1.49
C ILE A 24 19.06 -7.21 -0.58
N LEU A 25 18.13 -6.27 -0.43
CA LEU A 25 18.31 -5.06 0.39
C LEU A 25 18.50 -5.39 1.88
N ASP A 26 17.78 -6.38 2.40
CA ASP A 26 17.90 -6.87 3.77
C ASP A 26 19.24 -7.61 3.98
N GLY A 27 19.59 -8.49 3.05
CA GLY A 27 20.84 -9.23 3.00
C GLY A 27 20.95 -10.38 4.00
N ALA A 28 19.83 -10.82 4.59
CA ALA A 28 19.77 -12.01 5.45
C ALA A 28 18.37 -12.62 5.58
N GLY A 29 17.31 -11.80 5.61
CA GLY A 29 15.94 -12.27 5.69
C GLY A 29 15.41 -12.78 4.35
N GLU A 30 14.56 -13.80 4.42
CA GLU A 30 13.86 -14.39 3.27
C GLU A 30 12.35 -14.33 3.53
N PHE A 31 11.57 -14.10 2.48
CA PHE A 31 10.11 -14.11 2.58
C PHE A 31 9.59 -15.54 2.74
N GLN A 32 8.78 -15.73 3.78
CA GLN A 32 7.97 -16.93 3.96
C GLN A 32 6.62 -16.71 3.31
N GLU A 33 6.26 -17.59 2.38
CA GLU A 33 4.99 -17.53 1.64
C GLU A 33 3.93 -18.41 2.30
N ASP A 34 2.75 -17.83 2.48
CA ASP A 34 1.52 -18.55 2.78
C ASP A 34 0.51 -18.35 1.65
N LEU A 35 0.20 -19.46 0.97
CA LEU A 35 -0.80 -19.52 -0.08
C LEU A 35 -2.16 -19.85 0.52
N TRP A 36 -3.15 -19.03 0.22
CA TRP A 36 -4.49 -19.21 0.77
C TRP A 36 -5.57 -19.03 -0.29
N GLN A 37 -6.71 -19.66 -0.03
CA GLN A 37 -7.91 -19.59 -0.85
C GLN A 37 -9.06 -19.00 -0.02
N ARG A 38 -10.00 -18.34 -0.71
CA ARG A 38 -11.17 -17.73 -0.06
C ARG A 38 -12.43 -18.54 -0.36
N ASP A 39 -13.18 -18.85 0.68
CA ASP A 39 -14.56 -19.33 0.54
C ASP A 39 -15.39 -18.24 -0.14
N GLY A 40 -15.81 -18.51 -1.38
CA GLY A 40 -16.52 -17.55 -2.24
C GLY A 40 -15.76 -17.09 -3.48
N GLY A 41 -14.50 -17.51 -3.67
CA GLY A 41 -13.77 -17.33 -4.92
C GLY A 41 -12.44 -16.58 -4.77
N GLY A 42 -11.43 -17.08 -5.48
CA GLY A 42 -10.07 -16.52 -5.48
C GLY A 42 -9.24 -16.89 -4.25
N GLY A 43 -8.30 -16.01 -3.88
CA GLY A 43 -7.34 -16.26 -2.82
C GLY A 43 -6.20 -15.23 -2.83
N GLY A 44 -5.04 -15.61 -2.33
CA GLY A 44 -3.87 -14.73 -2.30
C GLY A 44 -2.56 -15.42 -1.93
N ARG A 45 -1.49 -14.61 -1.98
CA ARG A 45 -0.15 -14.96 -1.53
C ARG A 45 0.24 -13.96 -0.45
N SER A 46 0.30 -14.40 0.80
CA SER A 46 0.83 -13.58 1.88
C SER A 46 2.30 -13.89 2.06
N ARG A 47 3.17 -12.88 1.94
CA ARG A 47 4.60 -13.06 2.15
C ARG A 47 5.05 -12.22 3.32
N SER A 48 5.69 -12.86 4.29
CA SER A 48 6.20 -12.19 5.49
C SER A 48 7.71 -12.35 5.62
N ILE A 49 8.38 -11.33 6.12
CA ILE A 49 9.83 -11.33 6.33
C ILE A 49 10.14 -10.83 7.74
N SER A 50 11.17 -11.43 8.34
CA SER A 50 11.86 -10.94 9.54
C SER A 50 13.35 -11.14 9.29
N GLY A 51 14.06 -10.05 9.08
CA GLY A 51 15.43 -10.04 8.55
C GLY A 51 16.36 -9.14 9.35
N ARG A 52 17.48 -8.74 8.73
CA ARG A 52 18.51 -7.90 9.36
C ARG A 52 18.14 -6.42 9.35
N ARG A 53 17.53 -5.93 8.28
CA ARG A 53 17.14 -4.51 8.10
C ARG A 53 15.66 -4.34 8.35
N ILE A 54 14.85 -5.29 7.91
CA ILE A 54 13.40 -5.33 8.06
C ILE A 54 13.07 -6.17 9.29
N GLU A 55 12.64 -5.53 10.38
CA GLU A 55 12.27 -6.22 11.62
C GLU A 55 11.00 -7.05 11.45
N LYS A 56 10.01 -6.47 10.76
CA LYS A 56 8.79 -7.18 10.36
C LYS A 56 8.25 -6.56 9.07
N GLY A 57 8.07 -7.36 8.04
CA GLY A 57 7.52 -6.92 6.77
C GLY A 57 6.44 -7.87 6.27
N GLY A 58 5.43 -7.31 5.61
CA GLY A 58 4.42 -8.06 4.87
C GLY A 58 4.29 -7.49 3.47
N VAL A 59 4.33 -8.36 2.45
CA VAL A 59 4.01 -8.03 1.06
C VAL A 59 2.91 -8.98 0.63
N ASN A 60 1.67 -8.49 0.61
CA ASN A 60 0.48 -9.32 0.45
C ASN A 60 -0.18 -9.06 -0.89
N PHE A 61 -0.33 -10.12 -1.68
CA PHE A 61 -1.12 -10.14 -2.90
C PHE A 61 -2.45 -10.85 -2.65
N SER A 62 -3.52 -10.32 -3.22
CA SER A 62 -4.80 -11.00 -3.27
C SER A 62 -5.47 -10.80 -4.62
N ALA A 63 -6.22 -11.81 -5.06
CA ALA A 63 -7.14 -11.73 -6.18
C ALA A 63 -8.38 -12.53 -5.80
N VAL A 64 -9.47 -11.82 -5.48
CA VAL A 64 -10.71 -12.39 -4.99
C VAL A 64 -11.86 -12.03 -5.92
N GLU A 65 -12.81 -12.94 -6.00
CA GLU A 65 -14.02 -12.78 -6.80
C GLU A 65 -15.23 -13.31 -6.02
N GLY A 66 -16.42 -13.14 -6.58
CA GLY A 66 -17.66 -13.66 -6.04
C GLY A 66 -18.80 -12.65 -6.15
N ILE A 67 -19.77 -12.76 -5.24
CA ILE A 67 -20.95 -11.90 -5.19
C ILE A 67 -20.83 -10.91 -4.05
N LEU A 68 -21.03 -9.63 -4.34
CA LEU A 68 -21.09 -8.58 -3.32
C LEU A 68 -22.31 -8.76 -2.41
N PRO A 69 -22.22 -8.40 -1.12
CA PRO A 69 -23.40 -8.29 -0.26
C PRO A 69 -24.41 -7.27 -0.81
N ASP A 70 -25.71 -7.50 -0.64
CA ASP A 70 -26.79 -6.65 -1.19
C ASP A 70 -26.64 -5.17 -0.80
N LYS A 71 -26.21 -4.89 0.44
CA LYS A 71 -25.93 -3.53 0.90
C LYS A 71 -24.89 -2.81 0.04
N ILE A 72 -23.86 -3.53 -0.41
CA ILE A 72 -22.82 -3.00 -1.30
C ILE A 72 -23.35 -2.90 -2.73
N LYS A 73 -24.11 -3.90 -3.21
CA LYS A 73 -24.77 -3.84 -4.54
C LYS A 73 -25.65 -2.61 -4.69
N SER A 74 -26.52 -2.33 -3.70
CA SER A 74 -27.39 -1.15 -3.73
C SER A 74 -26.60 0.15 -3.71
N LYS A 75 -25.53 0.23 -2.90
CA LYS A 75 -24.67 1.41 -2.84
C LYS A 75 -23.93 1.65 -4.17
N LEU A 76 -23.51 0.59 -4.84
CA LEU A 76 -22.82 0.64 -6.12
C LEU A 76 -23.77 0.65 -7.32
N GLN A 77 -25.09 0.50 -7.11
CA GLN A 77 -26.11 0.39 -8.16
C GLN A 77 -25.77 -0.73 -9.16
N LEU A 78 -25.56 -1.94 -8.65
CA LEU A 78 -25.24 -3.14 -9.44
C LEU A 78 -26.44 -4.07 -9.53
N ASP A 79 -26.59 -4.75 -10.67
CA ASP A 79 -27.70 -5.67 -10.93
C ASP A 79 -27.44 -7.07 -10.32
N ASN A 80 -26.40 -7.78 -10.79
CA ASN A 80 -26.10 -9.15 -10.34
C ASN A 80 -25.08 -9.16 -9.19
N GLY A 81 -24.16 -8.20 -9.20
CA GLY A 81 -23.21 -7.99 -8.11
C GLY A 81 -21.98 -8.89 -8.16
N ASP A 82 -21.70 -9.52 -9.30
CA ASP A 82 -20.41 -10.17 -9.52
C ASP A 82 -19.31 -9.11 -9.42
N PHE A 83 -18.22 -9.47 -8.75
CA PHE A 83 -17.07 -8.59 -8.61
C PHE A 83 -15.76 -9.35 -8.72
N PHE A 84 -14.72 -8.60 -9.05
CA PHE A 84 -13.34 -9.01 -9.00
C PHE A 84 -12.52 -7.89 -8.33
N ALA A 85 -11.69 -8.24 -7.37
CA ALA A 85 -10.77 -7.33 -6.71
C ALA A 85 -9.38 -7.95 -6.62
N THR A 86 -8.36 -7.19 -6.97
CA THR A 86 -6.96 -7.64 -6.90
C THR A 86 -6.04 -6.51 -6.51
N GLY A 87 -4.91 -6.82 -5.89
CA GLY A 87 -3.92 -5.81 -5.52
C GLY A 87 -2.76 -6.34 -4.71
N VAL A 88 -1.80 -5.46 -4.48
CA VAL A 88 -0.63 -5.65 -3.61
C VAL A 88 -0.68 -4.63 -2.48
N SER A 89 -0.49 -5.08 -1.25
CA SER A 89 -0.41 -4.25 -0.06
C SER A 89 0.85 -4.57 0.72
N ILE A 90 1.56 -3.54 1.17
CA ILE A 90 2.87 -3.67 1.81
C ILE A 90 2.92 -2.82 3.06
N VAL A 91 3.48 -3.37 4.14
CA VAL A 91 3.93 -2.61 5.31
C VAL A 91 5.28 -3.15 5.74
N LEU A 92 6.27 -2.27 5.87
CA LEU A 92 7.61 -2.63 6.34
C LEU A 92 7.96 -1.86 7.61
N HIS A 93 8.27 -2.58 8.68
CA HIS A 93 8.82 -2.05 9.92
C HIS A 93 10.32 -2.37 9.99
N PRO A 94 11.20 -1.35 9.95
CA PRO A 94 12.64 -1.57 9.97
C PRO A 94 13.19 -1.74 11.39
N HIS A 95 14.31 -2.45 11.52
CA HIS A 95 15.04 -2.58 12.78
C HIS A 95 15.65 -1.25 13.25
N ASN A 96 16.21 -0.47 12.32
CA ASN A 96 16.88 0.78 12.64
C ASN A 96 15.85 1.92 12.81
N PRO A 97 15.82 2.65 13.93
CA PRO A 97 14.88 3.74 14.15
C PRO A 97 15.01 4.90 13.15
N HIS A 98 16.18 5.07 12.54
CA HIS A 98 16.44 6.09 11.51
C HIS A 98 15.87 5.72 10.13
N VAL A 99 15.49 4.45 9.92
CA VAL A 99 14.73 4.06 8.73
C VAL A 99 13.23 4.23 9.03
N PRO A 100 12.45 4.87 8.14
CA PRO A 100 11.01 5.04 8.32
C PRO A 100 10.24 3.73 8.12
N ILE A 101 9.06 3.65 8.73
CA ILE A 101 8.04 2.68 8.31
C ILE A 101 7.50 3.17 6.96
N ILE A 102 7.32 2.25 6.00
CA ILE A 102 6.69 2.57 4.73
C ILE A 102 5.48 1.66 4.48
N HIS A 103 4.44 2.22 3.87
CA HIS A 103 3.28 1.47 3.41
C HIS A 103 3.03 1.78 1.92
N MET A 104 2.60 0.76 1.18
CA MET A 104 2.06 0.91 -0.16
C MET A 104 0.82 0.05 -0.32
N ASN A 105 -0.15 0.58 -1.07
CA ASN A 105 -1.22 -0.23 -1.64
C ASN A 105 -1.39 0.13 -3.11
N VAL A 106 -1.58 -0.88 -3.97
CA VAL A 106 -2.06 -0.69 -5.35
C VAL A 106 -3.11 -1.76 -5.63
N ARG A 107 -4.28 -1.34 -6.11
CA ARG A 107 -5.43 -2.24 -6.26
C ARG A 107 -6.31 -1.88 -7.45
N TYR A 108 -7.03 -2.89 -7.89
CA TYR A 108 -8.02 -2.84 -8.94
C TYR A 108 -9.31 -3.49 -8.46
N PHE A 109 -10.44 -2.90 -8.84
CA PHE A 109 -11.76 -3.46 -8.64
C PHE A 109 -12.54 -3.36 -9.94
N GLU A 110 -13.32 -4.40 -10.26
CA GLU A 110 -14.39 -4.34 -11.25
C GLU A 110 -15.61 -5.11 -10.79
N ALA A 111 -16.76 -4.71 -11.31
CA ALA A 111 -18.04 -5.37 -11.14
C ALA A 111 -18.85 -5.31 -12.42
N ASP A 112 -19.97 -6.03 -12.45
CA ASP A 112 -20.90 -6.02 -13.57
C ASP A 112 -21.34 -4.61 -13.99
N GLY A 113 -21.81 -4.50 -15.23
CA GLY A 113 -22.18 -3.22 -15.83
C GLY A 113 -20.99 -2.35 -16.20
N GLY A 114 -19.79 -2.93 -16.30
CA GLY A 114 -18.57 -2.24 -16.73
C GLY A 114 -17.99 -1.26 -15.72
N LYS A 115 -18.44 -1.32 -14.45
CA LYS A 115 -17.93 -0.46 -13.38
C LYS A 115 -16.59 -1.01 -12.90
N TYR A 116 -15.56 -0.17 -12.96
CA TYR A 116 -14.25 -0.49 -12.43
C TYR A 116 -13.63 0.73 -11.80
N TRP A 117 -12.60 0.53 -10.98
CA TRP A 117 -11.68 1.59 -10.61
C TRP A 117 -10.34 1.04 -10.13
N PHE A 118 -9.35 1.92 -10.16
CA PHE A 118 -8.09 1.73 -9.45
C PHE A 118 -8.05 2.54 -8.16
N GLY A 119 -7.22 2.09 -7.22
CA GLY A 119 -6.91 2.80 -5.99
C GLY A 119 -5.52 2.43 -5.50
N GLY A 120 -4.98 3.22 -4.59
CA GLY A 120 -3.66 2.96 -4.05
C GLY A 120 -3.02 4.17 -3.37
N GLY A 121 -1.71 4.07 -3.17
CA GLY A 121 -0.91 5.09 -2.54
C GLY A 121 0.39 4.54 -1.97
N ILE A 122 1.30 5.45 -1.64
CA ILE A 122 2.50 5.19 -0.84
C ILE A 122 2.55 6.26 0.23
N ASP A 123 2.80 5.87 1.47
CA ASP A 123 2.99 6.81 2.59
C ASP A 123 4.16 6.42 3.48
N LEU A 124 4.78 7.44 4.08
CA LEU A 124 6.00 7.30 4.87
C LEU A 124 5.77 7.75 6.31
N THR A 125 6.17 6.89 7.25
CA THR A 125 6.05 7.13 8.69
C THR A 125 7.43 7.08 9.36
N PRO A 126 8.19 8.20 9.32
CA PRO A 126 9.46 8.29 10.03
C PRO A 126 9.28 8.31 11.55
N HIS A 127 10.25 7.72 12.26
CA HIS A 127 10.36 7.88 13.72
C HIS A 127 11.08 9.19 14.06
N TYR A 128 12.05 9.57 13.23
CA TYR A 128 12.77 10.84 13.25
C TYR A 128 12.57 11.53 11.90
N VAL A 129 12.04 12.76 11.91
CA VAL A 129 11.81 13.51 10.68
C VAL A 129 13.11 14.22 10.28
N VAL A 130 13.53 13.98 9.04
CA VAL A 130 14.62 14.69 8.36
C VAL A 130 14.01 15.38 7.15
N ASP A 131 14.21 16.70 7.03
CA ASP A 131 13.50 17.51 6.03
C ASP A 131 13.91 17.11 4.60
N GLU A 132 15.18 16.79 4.39
CA GLU A 132 15.72 16.35 3.10
C GLU A 132 15.13 15.00 2.67
N ASP A 133 14.93 14.08 3.61
CA ASP A 133 14.31 12.77 3.37
C ASP A 133 12.84 12.91 2.98
N ALA A 134 12.11 13.80 3.67
CA ALA A 134 10.74 14.10 3.34
C ALA A 134 10.64 14.74 1.94
N GLN A 135 11.55 15.67 1.60
CA GLN A 135 11.62 16.27 0.27
C GLN A 135 11.91 15.23 -0.81
N PHE A 136 12.89 14.35 -0.60
CA PHE A 136 13.21 13.25 -1.53
C PHE A 136 11.99 12.35 -1.77
N PHE A 137 11.32 11.93 -0.69
CA PHE A 137 10.14 11.08 -0.77
C PHE A 137 9.02 11.73 -1.59
N HIS A 138 8.68 12.98 -1.24
CA HIS A 138 7.61 13.72 -1.89
C HIS A 138 7.94 14.07 -3.34
N GLN A 139 9.20 14.41 -3.65
CA GLN A 139 9.64 14.63 -5.02
C GLN A 139 9.54 13.35 -5.86
N SER A 140 9.97 12.20 -5.31
CA SER A 140 9.87 10.91 -6.01
C SER A 140 8.42 10.57 -6.37
N LEU A 141 7.48 10.79 -5.45
CA LEU A 141 6.05 10.57 -5.70
C LEU A 141 5.46 11.60 -6.67
N LYS A 142 5.96 12.85 -6.63
CA LYS A 142 5.56 13.89 -7.58
C LYS A 142 5.98 13.52 -8.99
N ASP A 143 7.21 13.06 -9.19
CA ASP A 143 7.72 12.65 -10.51
C ASP A 143 6.89 11.51 -11.11
N VAL A 144 6.49 10.52 -10.29
CA VAL A 144 5.58 9.43 -10.68
C VAL A 144 4.22 9.96 -11.12
N CYS A 145 3.66 10.91 -10.37
CA CYS A 145 2.37 11.53 -10.68
C CYS A 145 2.43 12.39 -11.95
N ASP A 146 3.41 13.29 -12.04
CA ASP A 146 3.58 14.24 -13.15
C ASP A 146 3.77 13.51 -14.49
N ALA A 147 4.41 12.33 -14.49
CA ALA A 147 4.54 11.50 -15.68
C ALA A 147 3.18 11.05 -16.26
N SER A 148 2.11 11.08 -15.47
CA SER A 148 0.74 10.74 -15.89
C SER A 148 -0.17 11.98 -15.97
N ASP A 149 -0.13 12.84 -14.95
CA ASP A 149 -0.92 14.06 -14.84
C ASP A 149 -0.36 14.96 -13.73
N GLU A 150 0.03 16.19 -14.07
CA GLU A 150 0.55 17.17 -13.09
C GLU A 150 -0.46 17.52 -11.97
N SER A 151 -1.76 17.28 -12.19
CA SER A 151 -2.80 17.48 -11.17
C SER A 151 -2.88 16.35 -10.14
N PHE A 152 -2.28 15.18 -10.41
CA PHE A 152 -2.37 14.02 -9.53
C PHE A 152 -1.65 14.24 -8.20
N TYR A 153 -0.41 14.74 -8.21
CA TYR A 153 0.34 14.90 -6.98
C TYR A 153 -0.32 15.87 -5.98
N PRO A 154 -0.69 17.11 -6.35
CA PRO A 154 -1.37 18.02 -5.43
C PRO A 154 -2.64 17.40 -4.82
N LYS A 155 -3.45 16.75 -5.65
CA LYS A 155 -4.72 16.11 -5.24
C LYS A 155 -4.49 14.92 -4.31
N PHE A 156 -3.61 14.00 -4.70
CA PHE A 156 -3.41 12.74 -3.96
C PHE A 156 -2.58 12.95 -2.71
N LYS A 157 -1.71 13.96 -2.67
CA LYS A 157 -1.00 14.37 -1.46
C LYS A 157 -1.97 14.95 -0.42
N GLU A 158 -2.82 15.89 -0.82
CA GLU A 158 -3.85 16.43 0.08
C GLU A 158 -4.77 15.32 0.60
N TRP A 159 -5.13 14.35 -0.25
CA TRP A 159 -5.91 13.21 0.18
C TRP A 159 -5.17 12.33 1.20
N ALA A 160 -3.87 12.07 0.99
CA ALA A 160 -3.06 11.31 1.95
C ALA A 160 -3.01 11.99 3.32
N ASP A 161 -2.79 13.31 3.37
CA ASP A 161 -2.76 14.06 4.63
C ASP A 161 -4.07 13.94 5.40
N ASN A 162 -5.19 14.00 4.70
CA ASN A 162 -6.53 13.89 5.29
C ASN A 162 -6.87 12.45 5.71
N TYR A 163 -6.45 11.45 4.92
CA TYR A 163 -6.75 10.04 5.19
C TYR A 163 -5.93 9.51 6.37
N PHE A 164 -4.63 9.80 6.42
CA PHE A 164 -3.70 9.31 7.44
C PHE A 164 -3.65 10.21 8.69
N PHE A 165 -4.77 10.80 9.09
CA PHE A 165 -4.87 11.71 10.24
C PHE A 165 -5.44 11.03 11.49
N ILE A 166 -4.73 11.12 12.61
CA ILE A 166 -5.16 10.59 13.91
C ILE A 166 -5.97 11.67 14.63
N LYS A 167 -7.29 11.69 14.37
CA LYS A 167 -8.19 12.76 14.81
C LYS A 167 -8.11 13.10 16.30
N HIS A 168 -8.04 12.08 17.15
CA HIS A 168 -8.03 12.27 18.60
C HIS A 168 -6.67 12.75 19.15
N ARG A 169 -5.63 12.82 18.31
CA ARG A 169 -4.31 13.37 18.65
C ARG A 169 -3.98 14.68 17.95
N GLY A 170 -4.70 15.01 16.89
CA GLY A 170 -4.40 16.18 16.08
C GLY A 170 -3.08 16.06 15.31
N GLU A 171 -2.64 14.83 14.99
CA GLU A 171 -1.38 14.57 14.27
C GLU A 171 -1.62 13.65 13.06
N THR A 172 -0.79 13.78 12.02
CA THR A 172 -0.70 12.79 10.94
C THR A 172 0.06 11.55 11.41
N ARG A 173 -0.22 10.39 10.80
CA ARG A 173 0.49 9.13 11.06
C ARG A 173 1.99 9.26 10.76
N GLY A 174 2.32 9.99 9.71
CA GLY A 174 3.67 10.22 9.22
C GLY A 174 3.77 11.52 8.43
N VAL A 175 4.70 11.58 7.47
CA VAL A 175 4.92 12.74 6.59
C VAL A 175 4.02 12.73 5.35
N GLY A 176 3.00 11.87 5.33
CA GLY A 176 2.05 11.74 4.22
C GLY A 176 2.64 10.93 3.07
N GLY A 177 2.29 11.33 1.85
CA GLY A 177 2.65 10.67 0.60
C GLY A 177 1.59 10.93 -0.45
N ILE A 178 1.13 9.89 -1.15
CA ILE A 178 -0.03 9.98 -2.05
C ILE A 178 -1.08 8.94 -1.67
N PHE A 179 -2.36 9.31 -1.80
CA PHE A 179 -3.49 8.41 -1.64
C PHE A 179 -4.54 8.69 -2.71
N PHE A 180 -5.03 7.64 -3.35
CA PHE A 180 -6.07 7.73 -4.36
C PHE A 180 -7.02 6.54 -4.30
N ASP A 181 -8.28 6.78 -4.65
CA ASP A 181 -9.29 5.76 -4.81
C ASP A 181 -10.26 6.19 -5.91
N ARG A 182 -10.98 5.22 -6.48
CA ARG A 182 -12.00 5.47 -7.52
C ARG A 182 -11.47 6.17 -8.77
N LEU A 183 -10.29 5.80 -9.27
CA LEU A 183 -9.81 6.23 -10.58
C LEU A 183 -10.46 5.38 -11.69
N HIS A 184 -11.35 5.97 -12.51
CA HIS A 184 -12.15 5.24 -13.51
C HIS A 184 -12.52 6.07 -14.76
N SER A 185 -13.18 5.43 -15.74
CA SER A 185 -13.49 5.94 -17.10
C SER A 185 -14.39 7.17 -17.22
N ASN A 186 -15.01 7.70 -16.15
CA ASN A 186 -15.74 8.98 -16.26
C ASN A 186 -14.78 10.18 -16.32
N THR A 187 -13.51 9.90 -16.53
CA THR A 187 -12.45 10.85 -16.77
C THR A 187 -11.94 10.58 -18.17
N GLU A 188 -11.59 11.62 -18.91
CA GLU A 188 -11.31 11.58 -20.35
C GLU A 188 -10.18 10.61 -20.77
N LYS A 189 -9.42 10.09 -19.80
CA LYS A 189 -8.16 9.37 -20.01
C LYS A 189 -8.28 7.84 -20.18
N GLY A 190 -9.42 7.23 -19.83
CA GLY A 190 -9.67 5.79 -20.02
C GLY A 190 -8.94 4.84 -19.04
N LYS A 191 -9.17 3.53 -19.19
CA LYS A 191 -8.68 2.49 -18.25
C LYS A 191 -7.18 2.31 -18.30
N GLU A 192 -6.63 2.29 -19.52
CA GLU A 192 -5.21 2.08 -19.82
C GLU A 192 -4.33 3.14 -19.15
N HIS A 193 -4.75 4.41 -19.19
CA HIS A 193 -4.01 5.50 -18.56
C HIS A 193 -3.87 5.31 -17.04
N TYR A 194 -4.95 4.96 -16.34
CA TYR A 194 -4.89 4.71 -14.91
C TYR A 194 -4.15 3.43 -14.57
N TRP A 195 -4.24 2.44 -15.45
CA TRP A 195 -3.46 1.23 -15.30
C TRP A 195 -1.96 1.52 -15.32
N GLU A 196 -1.48 2.27 -16.33
CA GLU A 196 -0.08 2.70 -16.41
C GLU A 196 0.35 3.51 -15.18
N PHE A 197 -0.50 4.42 -14.69
CA PHE A 197 -0.22 5.19 -13.47
C PHE A 197 -0.03 4.26 -12.25
N VAL A 198 -0.93 3.29 -12.06
CA VAL A 198 -0.86 2.33 -10.95
C VAL A 198 0.38 1.47 -11.04
N GLN A 199 0.80 1.08 -12.25
CA GLN A 199 2.04 0.34 -12.45
C GLN A 199 3.25 1.16 -12.00
N ARG A 200 3.35 2.43 -12.42
CA ARG A 200 4.42 3.34 -11.99
C ARG A 200 4.45 3.56 -10.48
N VAL A 201 3.29 3.68 -9.83
CA VAL A 201 3.22 3.77 -8.36
C VAL A 201 3.79 2.50 -7.72
N GLY A 202 3.40 1.31 -8.21
CA GLY A 202 3.94 0.04 -7.71
C GLY A 202 5.46 -0.07 -7.88
N GLU A 203 5.96 0.27 -9.07
CA GLU A 203 7.38 0.18 -9.43
C GLU A 203 8.26 1.20 -8.67
N ALA A 204 7.70 2.33 -8.25
CA ALA A 204 8.42 3.36 -7.48
C ALA A 204 8.75 2.94 -6.05
N PHE A 205 8.06 1.93 -5.50
CA PHE A 205 8.19 1.55 -4.08
C PHE A 205 9.61 1.14 -3.68
N VAL A 206 10.21 0.19 -4.42
CA VAL A 206 11.55 -0.32 -4.08
C VAL A 206 12.61 0.77 -4.20
N PRO A 207 12.74 1.51 -5.31
CA PRO A 207 13.72 2.59 -5.41
C PRO A 207 13.62 3.61 -4.27
N ILE A 208 12.40 4.01 -3.90
CA ILE A 208 12.16 4.95 -2.80
C ILE A 208 12.62 4.36 -1.46
N TYR A 209 12.20 3.13 -1.14
CA TYR A 209 12.51 2.54 0.16
C TYR A 209 13.99 2.18 0.30
N SER A 210 14.62 1.68 -0.78
CA SER A 210 16.05 1.36 -0.81
C SER A 210 16.91 2.55 -0.42
N ASN A 211 16.58 3.76 -0.89
CA ASN A 211 17.32 4.98 -0.52
C ASN A 211 17.41 5.16 1.01
N PHE A 212 16.32 4.94 1.74
CA PHE A 212 16.33 5.06 3.21
C PHE A 212 17.12 3.94 3.89
N VAL A 213 16.94 2.70 3.43
CA VAL A 213 17.64 1.55 4.03
C VAL A 213 19.15 1.61 3.77
N GLU A 214 19.57 2.09 2.60
CA GLU A 214 20.99 2.25 2.25
C GLU A 214 21.65 3.37 3.07
N ASN A 215 20.97 4.51 3.23
CA ASN A 215 21.48 5.65 4.00
C ASN A 215 21.55 5.36 5.51
N TYR A 216 20.53 4.71 6.07
CA TYR A 216 20.37 4.62 7.52
C TYR A 216 20.43 3.20 8.07
N GLY A 217 20.22 2.18 7.25
CA GLY A 217 20.05 0.80 7.72
C GLY A 217 21.24 0.26 8.52
N LYS A 218 22.45 0.78 8.29
CA LYS A 218 23.71 0.42 8.97
C LYS A 218 24.13 1.37 10.09
N ALA A 219 23.44 2.50 10.28
CA ALA A 219 23.79 3.48 11.30
C ALA A 219 23.65 2.90 12.71
N SER A 220 24.53 3.28 13.63
CA SER A 220 24.34 2.97 15.05
C SER A 220 23.18 3.79 15.61
N PHE A 221 22.47 3.22 16.56
CA PHE A 221 21.44 3.91 17.33
C PHE A 221 21.57 3.56 18.82
N THR A 222 21.00 4.41 19.66
CA THR A 222 20.97 4.30 21.11
C THR A 222 19.69 3.62 21.56
N GLU A 223 19.68 3.07 22.78
CA GLU A 223 18.46 2.50 23.38
C GLU A 223 17.31 3.51 23.45
N LYS A 224 17.60 4.78 23.73
CA LYS A 224 16.58 5.85 23.74
C LYS A 224 15.92 6.04 22.38
N GLU A 225 16.69 5.95 21.30
CA GLU A 225 16.14 6.02 19.94
C GLU A 225 15.27 4.81 19.61
N LYS A 226 15.64 3.63 20.12
CA LYS A 226 14.83 2.41 19.97
C LYS A 226 13.54 2.47 20.79
N GLU A 227 13.57 2.99 22.02
CA GLU A 227 12.38 3.24 22.83
C GLU A 227 11.43 4.23 22.15
N TRP A 228 11.97 5.32 21.58
CA TRP A 228 11.19 6.27 20.79
C TRP A 228 10.53 5.61 19.57
N GLN A 229 11.24 4.69 18.90
CA GLN A 229 10.70 3.89 17.81
C GLN A 229 9.44 3.13 18.25
N TYR A 230 9.48 2.45 19.40
CA TYR A 230 8.33 1.71 19.93
C TYR A 230 7.16 2.63 20.26
N HIS A 231 7.43 3.78 20.86
CA HIS A 231 6.40 4.79 21.10
C HIS A 231 5.74 5.28 19.81
N ARG A 232 6.50 5.56 18.75
CA ARG A 232 5.95 5.95 17.45
C ARG A 232 5.21 4.80 16.75
N ARG A 233 5.67 3.56 16.89
CA ARG A 233 4.94 2.38 16.40
C ARG A 233 3.58 2.19 17.09
N SER A 234 3.43 2.61 18.36
CA SER A 234 2.11 2.60 19.01
C SER A 234 1.10 3.48 18.25
N ARG A 235 1.51 4.64 17.74
CA ARG A 235 0.66 5.50 16.90
C ARG A 235 0.24 4.84 15.59
N TYR A 236 1.13 4.06 15.00
CA TYR A 236 0.83 3.29 13.80
C TYR A 236 -0.28 2.25 14.05
N VAL A 237 -0.18 1.52 15.17
CA VAL A 237 -1.22 0.58 15.62
C VAL A 237 -2.53 1.30 15.92
N GLU A 238 -2.48 2.42 16.65
CA GLU A 238 -3.67 3.23 16.96
C GLU A 238 -4.40 3.69 15.69
N PHE A 239 -3.69 4.11 14.65
CA PHE A 239 -4.31 4.46 13.38
C PHE A 239 -4.98 3.26 12.72
N ASN A 240 -4.27 2.14 12.57
CA ASN A 240 -4.78 0.98 11.84
C ASN A 240 -6.02 0.37 12.52
N LEU A 241 -6.04 0.30 13.85
CA LEU A 241 -7.16 -0.32 14.58
C LEU A 241 -8.37 0.60 14.75
N VAL A 242 -8.19 1.92 14.76
CA VAL A 242 -9.29 2.87 15.06
C VAL A 242 -9.79 3.60 13.82
N TRP A 243 -8.89 3.97 12.90
CA TRP A 243 -9.19 4.91 11.81
C TRP A 243 -9.08 4.32 10.42
N ASP A 244 -8.24 3.31 10.20
CA ASP A 244 -8.06 2.75 8.86
C ASP A 244 -9.33 2.01 8.38
N ALA A 245 -9.91 2.51 7.29
CA ALA A 245 -11.14 1.96 6.74
C ALA A 245 -10.94 0.55 6.18
N GLY A 246 -9.75 0.26 5.62
CA GLY A 246 -9.41 -1.05 5.05
C GLY A 246 -9.34 -2.14 6.13
N THR A 247 -8.58 -1.90 7.19
CA THR A 247 -8.46 -2.79 8.35
C THR A 247 -9.82 -3.06 8.99
N LYS A 248 -10.60 -2.00 9.25
CA LYS A 248 -11.93 -2.14 9.85
C LYS A 248 -12.87 -2.96 8.98
N PHE A 249 -12.92 -2.68 7.67
CA PHE A 249 -13.74 -3.44 6.73
C PHE A 249 -13.35 -4.91 6.70
N GLY A 250 -12.05 -5.22 6.60
CA GLY A 250 -11.54 -6.59 6.59
C GLY A 250 -11.96 -7.38 7.84
N LEU A 251 -11.82 -6.79 9.03
CA LEU A 251 -12.21 -7.42 10.29
C LEU A 251 -13.73 -7.62 10.41
N GLU A 252 -14.54 -6.66 9.94
CA GLU A 252 -16.00 -6.75 9.99
C GLU A 252 -16.58 -7.75 8.99
N THR A 253 -15.92 -7.96 7.84
CA THR A 253 -16.43 -8.83 6.76
C THR A 253 -15.81 -10.23 6.72
N GLY A 254 -15.04 -10.62 7.74
CA GLY A 254 -14.38 -11.93 7.77
C GLY A 254 -13.26 -12.09 6.74
N GLY A 255 -12.55 -11.00 6.43
CA GLY A 255 -11.28 -11.06 5.70
C GLY A 255 -10.24 -11.86 6.47
N ARG A 256 -9.18 -12.31 5.77
CA ARG A 256 -8.09 -13.09 6.40
C ARG A 256 -7.35 -12.20 7.40
N THR A 257 -7.59 -12.43 8.69
CA THR A 257 -7.07 -11.57 9.79
C THR A 257 -5.55 -11.54 9.88
N GLU A 258 -4.87 -12.63 9.52
CA GLU A 258 -3.42 -12.73 9.53
C GLU A 258 -2.73 -12.10 8.29
N SER A 259 -3.50 -11.57 7.33
CA SER A 259 -3.00 -10.91 6.10
C SER A 259 -3.05 -9.39 6.19
#